data_AF-A0A961CXA2-F1
#
_entry.id   AF-A0A961CXA2-F1
#
_cell.length_a   1.000
_cell.length_b   1.000
_cell.length_c   1.000
_cell.angle_alpha   90.00
_cell.angle_beta   90.00
_cell.angle_gamma   90.00
#
_symmetry.space_group_name_H-M   'P 1'
#
loop_
_entity.id
_entity.type
_entity.pdbx_description
1 polymer ?
#
loop_
_entity_poly.entity_id
_entity_poly.type
_entity_poly.pdbx_seq_one_letter_code
_entity_poly.pdbx_strand_id
1 'polypeptide(L)' 'MLRDVEPGSAVECVHCGERVKFAAKMRHKQVICNVYVRGRWDRVEHFHADCYGEAGEPHGDVDTSSPLRQRNAASRAS' A
#
# COMPACT_ATOMS: atom_id res chain seq x y z
N MET A 1 -7.78 -1.05 -0.09
CA MET A 1 -8.83 0.01 -0.18
C MET A 1 -8.73 0.67 -1.55
N LEU A 2 -9.84 0.75 -2.29
CA LEU A 2 -9.90 1.43 -3.58
C LEU A 2 -10.02 2.95 -3.39
N ARG A 3 -9.21 3.71 -4.12
CA ARG A 3 -9.24 5.18 -4.17
C ARG A 3 -9.45 5.65 -5.59
N ASP A 4 -10.07 6.81 -5.78
CA ASP A 4 -10.14 7.43 -7.10
C ASP A 4 -8.73 7.89 -7.53
N VAL A 5 -8.51 7.92 -8.85
CA VAL A 5 -7.28 8.47 -9.42
C VAL A 5 -7.42 9.99 -9.46
N GLU A 6 -6.43 10.70 -8.93
CA GLU A 6 -6.43 12.17 -8.98
C GLU A 6 -6.02 12.66 -10.38
N PRO A 7 -6.65 13.73 -10.89
CA PRO A 7 -6.24 14.35 -12.16
C PRO A 7 -4.78 14.82 -12.08
N GLY A 8 -4.00 14.54 -13.11
CA GLY A 8 -2.57 14.88 -13.15
C GLY A 8 -1.65 13.84 -12.50
N SER A 9 -2.18 12.78 -11.89
CA SER A 9 -1.35 11.69 -11.32
C SER A 9 -0.39 11.12 -12.38
N ALA A 10 0.89 11.03 -12.01
CA ALA A 10 1.97 10.47 -12.83
C ALA A 10 2.44 9.09 -12.40
N VAL A 11 1.68 8.45 -11.52
CA VAL A 11 2.07 7.20 -10.91
C VAL A 11 1.87 6.03 -11.86
N GLU A 12 2.82 5.10 -11.84
CA GLU A 12 2.83 3.87 -12.63
C GLU A 12 2.35 2.68 -11.78
N CYS A 13 1.60 1.79 -12.42
CA CYS A 13 1.16 0.55 -11.81
C CYS A 13 2.34 -0.41 -11.71
N VAL A 14 2.60 -0.93 -10.52
CA VAL A 14 3.73 -1.84 -10.29
C VAL A 14 3.54 -3.18 -11.01
N HIS A 15 2.29 -3.60 -11.25
CA HIS A 15 1.99 -4.87 -11.90
C HIS A 15 2.21 -4.83 -13.43
N CYS A 16 1.66 -3.84 -14.12
CA CYS A 16 1.70 -3.77 -15.58
C CYS A 16 2.70 -2.74 -16.14
N GLY A 17 3.29 -1.89 -15.31
CA GLY A 17 4.21 -0.82 -15.70
C GLY A 17 3.54 0.38 -16.38
N GLU A 18 2.23 0.32 -16.64
CA GLU A 18 1.51 1.44 -17.26
C GLU A 18 1.08 2.49 -16.24
N ARG A 19 0.96 3.74 -16.70
CA ARG A 19 0.47 4.85 -15.88
C ARG A 19 -0.97 4.61 -15.41
N VAL A 20 -1.22 4.83 -14.13
CA VAL A 20 -2.55 4.85 -13.52
C VAL A 20 -3.23 6.17 -13.93
N LYS A 21 -3.92 6.14 -15.08
CA LYS A 21 -4.49 7.34 -15.70
C LYS A 21 -5.82 7.71 -15.07
N PHE A 22 -5.98 9.00 -14.83
CA PHE A 22 -7.29 9.59 -14.56
C PHE A 22 -8.14 9.60 -15.82
N ALA A 23 -9.39 9.16 -15.72
CA ALA A 23 -10.40 9.38 -16.76
C ALA A 23 -11.69 9.88 -16.11
N ALA A 24 -12.02 11.15 -16.36
CA ALA A 24 -13.15 11.84 -15.72
C ALA A 24 -14.50 11.12 -15.90
N LYS A 25 -14.72 10.49 -17.06
CA LYS A 25 -15.95 9.75 -17.36
C LYS A 25 -15.98 8.34 -16.75
N MET A 26 -14.83 7.69 -16.60
CA MET A 26 -14.76 6.30 -16.12
C MET A 26 -14.45 6.18 -14.63
N ARG A 27 -14.07 7.28 -13.95
CA ARG A 27 -13.67 7.31 -12.53
C ARG A 27 -12.78 6.12 -12.18
N HIS A 28 -11.69 5.96 -12.94
CA HIS A 28 -10.73 4.88 -12.68
C HIS A 28 -10.29 4.91 -11.22
N LYS A 29 -10.18 3.71 -10.66
CA LYS A 29 -9.75 3.51 -9.28
C LYS A 29 -8.35 2.91 -9.25
N GLN A 30 -7.64 3.27 -8.20
CA GLN A 30 -6.33 2.76 -7.86
C GLN A 30 -6.37 2.08 -6.51
N VAL A 31 -5.41 1.19 -6.29
CA VAL A 31 -5.10 0.66 -4.98
C VAL A 31 -3.73 1.18 -4.59
N ILE A 32 -3.64 1.74 -3.38
CA ILE A 32 -2.40 2.21 -2.78
C ILE A 32 -2.05 1.24 -1.65
N CYS A 33 -0.92 0.56 -1.77
CA CYS A 33 -0.47 -0.48 -0.86
C CYS A 33 0.80 -0.04 -0.14
N ASN A 34 0.81 -0.11 1.19
CA ASN A 34 2.07 -0.07 1.94
C ASN A 34 2.73 -1.44 1.85
N VAL A 35 3.99 -1.44 1.42
CA VAL A 35 4.84 -2.63 1.39
C VAL A 35 5.74 -2.62 2.61
N TYR A 36 5.77 -3.76 3.30
CA TYR A 36 6.62 -3.97 4.46
C TYR A 36 7.67 -5.03 4.14
N VAL A 37 8.93 -4.72 4.40
CA VAL A 37 10.05 -5.65 4.26
C VAL A 37 10.57 -5.97 5.65
N ARG A 38 10.51 -7.25 6.05
CA ARG A 38 10.92 -7.73 7.39
C ARG A 38 10.21 -6.99 8.54
N GLY A 39 8.90 -6.78 8.40
CA GLY A 39 8.08 -6.11 9.41
C GLY A 39 8.32 -4.60 9.54
N ARG A 40 9.10 -3.99 8.64
CA ARG A 40 9.32 -2.54 8.59
C ARG A 40 8.69 -1.97 7.33
N TRP A 41 8.09 -0.79 7.46
CA TRP A 41 7.61 -0.05 6.30
C TRP A 41 8.79 0.21 5.36
N ASP A 42 8.59 -0.09 4.07
CA ASP A 42 9.62 0.06 3.04
C ASP A 42 9.21 1.12 2.03
N ARG A 43 8.02 0.98 1.44
CA ARG A 43 7.52 1.88 0.39
C ARG A 43 6.01 1.82 0.21
N VAL A 44 5.52 2.71 -0.64
CA VAL A 44 4.15 2.69 -1.16
C VAL A 44 4.18 2.23 -2.61
N GLU A 45 3.34 1.27 -2.95
CA GLU A 45 3.11 0.80 -4.30
C GLU A 45 1.69 1.13 -4.76
N HIS A 46 1.55 1.39 -6.06
CA HIS A 46 0.29 1.73 -6.68
C HIS A 46 -0.06 0.71 -7.75
N PHE A 47 -1.34 0.42 -7.83
CA PHE A 47 -1.90 -0.54 -8.78
C PHE A 47 -3.18 0.03 -9.38
N HIS A 48 -3.51 -0.37 -10.62
CA HIS A 48 -4.89 -0.28 -11.09
C HIS A 48 -5.77 -1.17 -10.22
N ALA A 49 -7.05 -0.83 -10.13
CA ALA A 49 -8.02 -1.63 -9.38
C ALA A 49 -8.02 -3.11 -9.81
N ASP A 50 -7.95 -3.36 -11.11
CA ASP A 50 -8.01 -4.71 -11.68
C ASP A 50 -6.67 -5.46 -11.46
N CYS A 51 -5.55 -4.78 -11.74
CA CYS A 51 -4.21 -5.38 -11.59
C CYS A 51 -3.84 -5.75 -10.16
N TYR A 52 -4.44 -5.10 -9.17
CA TYR A 52 -4.15 -5.40 -7.77
C TYR A 52 -4.63 -6.80 -7.35
N GLY A 53 -5.77 -7.26 -7.90
CA GLY A 53 -6.24 -8.63 -7.66
C GLY A 53 -5.35 -9.67 -8.37
N GLU A 54 -4.90 -9.35 -9.59
CA GLU A 54 -4.00 -10.21 -10.36
C GLU A 54 -2.60 -10.33 -9.75
N ALA A 55 -2.15 -9.30 -9.03
CA ALA A 55 -0.89 -9.29 -8.29
C ALA A 55 -0.91 -10.18 -7.03
N GLY A 56 -2.05 -10.81 -6.70
CA GLY A 56 -2.16 -11.72 -5.55
C GLY A 56 -2.16 -11.01 -4.20
N GLU A 57 -2.65 -9.77 -4.15
CA GLU A 57 -2.82 -8.98 -2.92
C GLU A 57 -1.49 -8.84 -2.12
N PRO A 58 -0.47 -8.13 -2.64
CA PRO A 58 0.90 -8.10 -2.10
C PRO A 58 1.06 -7.32 -0.77
N HIS A 59 0.06 -7.35 0.11
CA HIS A 59 0.21 -6.84 1.47
C HIS A 59 1.21 -7.72 2.20
N GLY A 60 2.35 -7.13 2.57
CA GLY A 60 3.14 -7.70 3.64
C GLY A 60 2.27 -7.84 4.89
N ASP A 61 2.46 -8.92 5.63
CA ASP A 61 1.84 -9.10 6.93
C ASP A 61 2.11 -7.85 7.77
N VAL A 62 1.05 -7.12 8.14
CA VAL A 62 1.20 -5.92 8.95
C VAL A 62 1.47 -6.40 10.36
N ASP A 63 2.74 -6.37 10.78
CA ASP A 63 3.09 -6.51 12.18
C ASP A 63 2.51 -5.29 12.93
N THR A 64 1.28 -5.45 13.41
CA THR A 64 0.56 -4.45 14.23
C THR A 64 1.04 -4.47 15.69
N SER A 65 2.16 -5.16 15.98
CA SER A 65 2.75 -5.17 17.30
C SER A 65 3.29 -3.76 17.60
N SER A 66 2.45 -2.99 18.27
CA SER A 66 2.70 -1.60 18.58
C SER A 66 4.05 -1.46 19.30
N PRO A 67 4.98 -0.57 18.89
CA PRO A 67 6.25 -0.37 19.59
C PRO A 67 6.07 0.09 21.05
N LEU A 68 4.87 0.54 21.42
CA LEU A 68 4.49 0.84 22.80
C LEU A 68 4.44 -0.40 23.71
N ARG A 69 4.16 -1.60 23.19
CA ARG A 69 4.25 -2.84 23.98
C ARG A 69 5.68 -3.18 24.36
N GLN A 70 6.65 -2.83 23.52
CA GLN A 70 8.06 -3.18 23.76
C GLN A 70 8.68 -2.31 24.85
N ARG A 71 8.28 -1.03 24.97
CA ARG A 71 8.72 -0.13 26.06
C ARG A 71 8.15 -0.52 27.44
N ASN A 72 6.94 -1.07 27.50
CA ASN A 72 6.33 -1.49 28.78
C ASN A 72 6.84 -2.83 29.31
N ALA A 73 7.47 -3.66 28.47
CA ALA A 73 8.12 -4.90 28.91
C ALA A 73 9.50 -4.64 29.56
N ALA A 74 10.23 -3.62 29.10
CA ALA A 74 11.55 -3.28 29.64
C ALA A 74 11.51 -2.56 30.99
N SER A 75 10.39 -1.91 31.34
CA SER A 75 10.27 -1.10 32.57
C SER A 75 9.75 -1.87 33.80
N ARG A 76 9.54 -3.19 33.73
CA ARG A 76 9.11 -4.03 34.87
C ARG A 76 10.23 -4.91 35.44
N ALA A 77 11.47 -4.72 34.97
CA ALA A 77 12.66 -5.40 35.48
C ALA A 77 13.65 -4.35 36.01
N SER A 78 13.33 -3.74 37.15
CA SER A 78 14.24 -2.95 37.99
C SER A 78 13.73 -2.96 39.42
#